data_AF-F8F5L7-F1
#
_entry.id   AF-F8F5L7-F1
#
_cell.length_a   1.000
_cell.length_b   1.000
_cell.length_c   1.000
_cell.angle_alpha   90.00
_cell.angle_beta   90.00
_cell.angle_gamma   90.00
#
_symmetry.space_group_name_H-M   'P 1'
#
loop_
_entity.id
_entity.type
_entity.pdbx_description
1 polymer ?
#
loop_
_entity_poly.entity_id
_entity_poly.type
_entity_poly.pdbx_seq_one_letter_code
_entity_poly.pdbx_strand_id
1 'polypeptide(L)' 'MKGEGEAEVHMKKALQAPVRFYRRFISPLKPPTCRFYPTCSEYALEALEKHGAARGSWLTVKRICKCHPFHPGGVDHVP' A
#
# COMPACT_ATOMS: atom_id res chain seq x y z
N MET A 1 5.37 -37.46 -25.76
CA MET A 1 4.87 -37.00 -24.44
C MET A 1 5.51 -35.65 -24.09
N LYS A 2 5.12 -34.56 -24.78
CA LYS A 2 5.82 -33.26 -24.73
C LYS A 2 4.85 -32.06 -24.73
N GLY A 3 3.60 -32.27 -24.31
CA GLY A 3 2.51 -31.28 -24.48
C GLY A 3 1.96 -30.67 -23.19
N GLU A 4 2.11 -31.32 -22.03
CA GLU A 4 1.44 -30.90 -20.79
C GLU A 4 2.21 -29.79 -20.06
N GLY A 5 3.54 -29.73 -20.20
CA GLY A 5 4.38 -28.71 -19.56
C GLY A 5 4.30 -27.33 -20.22
N GLU A 6 4.06 -27.25 -21.53
CA GLU A 6 3.96 -25.96 -22.22
C GLU A 6 2.63 -25.25 -21.95
N ALA A 7 1.54 -26.00 -21.80
CA ALA A 7 0.23 -25.47 -21.45
C ALA A 7 0.22 -24.92 -20.02
N GLU A 8 0.87 -25.61 -19.07
CA GLU A 8 0.96 -25.14 -17.70
C GLU A 8 1.82 -23.88 -17.57
N VAL A 9 2.93 -23.79 -18.31
CA VAL A 9 3.77 -22.57 -18.36
C VAL A 9 3.04 -21.41 -19.03
N HIS A 10 2.25 -21.66 -20.08
CA HIS A 10 1.42 -20.63 -20.72
C HIS A 10 0.31 -20.14 -19.81
N MET A 11 -0.39 -21.03 -19.10
CA MET A 11 -1.45 -20.68 -18.16
C MET A 11 -0.89 -19.86 -17.00
N LYS A 12 0.24 -20.26 -16.42
CA LYS A 12 0.90 -19.50 -15.34
C LYS A 12 1.38 -18.13 -15.81
N LYS A 13 1.86 -18.00 -17.04
CA LYS A 13 2.23 -16.70 -17.63
C LYS A 13 1.01 -15.81 -17.90
N ALA A 14 -0.09 -16.37 -18.40
CA ALA A 14 -1.34 -15.66 -18.63
C ALA A 14 -1.94 -15.12 -17.33
N LEU A 15 -1.93 -15.92 -16.25
CA LEU A 15 -2.39 -15.51 -14.92
C LEU A 15 -1.45 -14.50 -14.25
N GLN A 16 -0.15 -14.57 -14.54
CA GLN A 16 0.84 -13.60 -14.04
C GLN A 16 0.85 -12.28 -14.79
N ALA A 17 0.33 -12.21 -16.02
CA ALA A 17 0.30 -10.98 -16.82
C ALA A 17 -0.45 -9.82 -16.13
N PRO A 18 -1.68 -9.99 -15.59
CA PRO A 18 -2.36 -8.93 -14.85
C PRO A 18 -1.66 -8.59 -13.53
N VAL A 19 -1.05 -9.56 -12.85
CA VAL A 19 -0.27 -9.32 -11.61
C VAL A 19 0.99 -8.49 -11.91
N ARG A 20 1.69 -8.78 -13.01
CA ARG A 20 2.86 -8.00 -13.46
C ARG A 20 2.44 -6.63 -13.95
N PHE A 21 1.31 -6.50 -14.63
CA PHE A 21 0.74 -5.21 -15.03
C PHE A 21 0.40 -4.37 -13.80
N TYR A 22 -0.29 -4.94 -12.81
CA TYR A 22 -0.58 -4.28 -11.55
C TYR A 22 0.72 -3.87 -10.81
N ARG A 23 1.72 -4.75 -10.72
CA ARG A 23 3.02 -4.43 -10.11
C ARG A 23 3.84 -3.41 -10.89
N ARG A 24 3.69 -3.31 -12.21
CA ARG A 24 4.50 -2.42 -13.06
C ARG A 24 3.87 -1.06 -13.29
N PHE A 25 2.55 -0.97 -13.29
CA PHE A 25 1.80 0.25 -13.61
C PHE A 25 1.09 0.83 -12.38
N ILE A 26 0.55 -0.01 -11.49
CA ILE A 26 -0.18 0.44 -10.29
C ILE A 26 0.73 0.53 -9.06
N SER A 27 1.61 -0.45 -8.84
CA SER A 27 2.51 -0.45 -7.68
C SER A 27 3.51 0.71 -7.63
N PRO A 28 4.09 1.24 -8.73
CA PRO A 28 4.96 2.42 -8.65
C PRO A 28 4.21 3.75 -8.48
N LEU A 29 2.90 3.78 -8.80
CA LEU A 29 2.02 4.89 -8.39
C LEU A 29 1.71 4.86 -6.88
N LYS A 30 2.09 3.76 -6.21
CA LYS A 30 2.04 3.57 -4.76
C LYS A 30 3.46 3.64 -4.19
N PRO A 31 4.01 4.84 -3.96
CA PRO A 31 5.26 4.93 -3.22
C PRO A 31 5.11 4.32 -1.81
N PRO A 32 6.12 3.59 -1.28
CA PRO A 32 6.30 3.41 0.15
C PRO A 32 6.91 4.66 0.82
N THR A 33 6.81 5.84 0.21
CA THR A 33 7.15 7.11 0.86
C THR A 33 5.88 7.68 1.46
N CYS A 34 5.61 7.32 2.72
CA CYS A 34 4.75 8.18 3.52
C CYS A 34 5.36 9.57 3.46
N ARG A 35 4.59 10.51 2.91
CA ARG A 35 4.99 11.92 2.82
C ARG A 35 4.97 12.62 4.17
N PHE A 36 4.41 11.94 5.17
CA PHE A 36 4.40 12.41 6.53
C PHE A 36 5.39 11.64 7.37
N TYR A 37 6.02 12.34 8.31
CA TYR A 37 6.84 11.76 9.37
C TYR A 37 6.13 11.91 10.73
N PRO A 38 6.05 10.86 11.57
CA PRO A 38 6.40 9.46 11.29
C PRO A 38 5.55 8.83 10.17
N THR A 39 5.97 7.65 9.70
CA THR A 39 5.28 6.97 8.60
C THR A 39 3.82 6.68 8.95
N CYS A 40 2.97 6.49 7.95
CA CYS A 40 1.54 6.22 8.14
C CYS A 40 1.29 4.92 8.93
N SER A 41 2.20 3.94 8.82
CA SER A 41 2.21 2.71 9.62
C SER A 41 2.61 2.96 11.08
N GLU A 42 3.64 3.78 11.33
CA GLU A 42 4.00 4.17 12.70
C GLU A 42 2.91 5.01 13.35
N TYR A 43 2.35 5.98 12.61
CA TYR A 43 1.19 6.75 13.06
C TYR A 43 0.01 5.85 13.36
N ALA A 44 -0.22 4.81 12.55
CA ALA A 44 -1.30 3.86 12.80
C ALA A 44 -1.10 3.11 14.12
N LEU A 45 0.11 2.58 14.36
CA LEU A 45 0.42 1.89 15.60
C LEU A 45 0.27 2.84 16.80
N GLU A 46 0.87 4.02 16.74
CA GLU A 46 0.83 4.98 17.84
C GLU A 46 -0.60 5.53 18.08
N ALA A 47 -1.41 5.71 17.03
CA ALA A 47 -2.79 6.15 17.16
C ALA A 47 -3.70 5.05 17.72
N LEU A 48 -3.46 3.79 17.37
CA LEU A 48 -4.17 2.64 17.94
C LEU A 48 -3.81 2.45 19.42
N GLU A 49 -2.54 2.65 19.79
CA GLU A 49 -2.08 2.56 21.18
C GLU A 49 -2.61 3.72 22.05
N LYS A 50 -2.54 4.98 21.56
CA LYS A 50 -2.97 6.16 22.33
C LYS A 50 -4.49 6.33 22.41
N HIS A 51 -5.21 6.09 21.30
CA HIS A 51 -6.64 6.42 21.17
C HIS A 51 -7.55 5.19 21.10
N GLY A 52 -6.98 3.99 21.11
CA GLY A 52 -7.71 2.73 20.95
C GLY A 52 -8.15 2.47 19.49
N ALA A 53 -8.68 1.26 19.26
CA ALA A 53 -8.94 0.76 17.89
C ALA A 53 -9.87 1.67 17.06
N ALA A 54 -10.96 2.17 17.64
CA ALA A 54 -11.94 2.97 16.91
C ALA A 54 -11.40 4.35 16.49
N ARG A 55 -10.91 5.13 17.45
CA ARG A 55 -10.43 6.50 17.21
C ARG A 55 -9.05 6.51 16.54
N GLY A 56 -8.18 5.56 16.85
CA GLY A 56 -6.90 5.37 16.17
C GLY A 56 -7.06 5.00 14.70
N SER A 57 -8.00 4.11 14.36
CA SER A 57 -8.31 3.78 12.97
C SER A 57 -8.85 4.99 12.21
N TRP A 58 -9.74 5.78 12.82
CA TRP A 58 -10.27 7.00 12.20
C TRP A 58 -9.17 8.02 11.86
N LEU A 59 -8.26 8.28 12.80
CA LEU A 59 -7.12 9.18 12.60
C LEU A 59 -6.18 8.68 11.49
N THR A 60 -5.91 7.38 11.49
CA THR A 60 -5.06 6.71 10.49
C THR A 60 -5.64 6.83 9.09
N VAL A 61 -6.93 6.52 8.91
CA VAL A 61 -7.61 6.62 7.62
C VAL A 61 -7.58 8.05 7.11
N LYS A 62 -7.88 9.03 7.97
CA LYS A 62 -7.81 10.46 7.63
C LYS A 62 -6.43 10.87 7.12
N ARG A 63 -5.35 10.33 7.71
CA ARG A 63 -3.96 10.60 7.29
C ARG A 63 -3.58 9.88 5.99
N ILE A 64 -4.02 8.63 5.81
CA ILE A 64 -3.83 7.89 4.55
C ILE A 64 -4.51 8.61 3.39
N CYS A 65 -5.72 9.15 3.59
CA CYS A 65 -6.41 9.95 2.57
C CYS A 65 -5.64 11.22 2.18
N LYS A 66 -4.88 11.82 3.10
CA LYS A 66 -4.00 12.98 2.83
C LYS A 66 -2.67 12.58 2.19
N CYS A 67 -2.29 11.30 2.23
CA CYS A 67 -1.03 10.80 1.69
C CYS A 67 -1.10 10.61 0.16
N HIS A 68 -1.42 11.68 -0.56
CA HIS A 68 -1.50 11.70 -2.03
C HIS A 68 -0.34 12.51 -2.64
N PRO A 69 0.04 12.24 -3.91
CA PRO A 69 1.19 12.86 -4.56
C PRO A 69 1.12 14.38 -4.78
N PHE A 70 0.00 15.01 -4.43
CA PHE A 70 -0.22 16.45 -4.51
C PHE A 70 -0.25 17.13 -3.13
N HIS A 71 -0.10 16.39 -2.04
CA HIS A 71 0.04 16.96 -0.70
C HIS A 71 1.53 17.19 -0.38
N PRO A 72 1.95 18.35 0.14
CA PRO A 72 3.36 18.65 0.43
C PRO A 72 4.01 17.72 1.46
N GLY A 73 3.25 16.83 2.12
CA GLY A 73 3.75 16.06 3.26
C GLY A 73 4.09 16.95 4.45
N GLY A 74 4.79 16.39 5.44
CA GLY A 74 5.25 17.14 6.62
C GLY A 74 5.40 16.29 7.89
N VAL A 75 5.80 16.92 8.99
CA VAL A 75 5.82 16.26 10.30
C VAL A 75 4.43 16.38 10.93
N ASP A 76 3.79 15.25 11.22
CA ASP A 76 2.48 15.18 11.85
C ASP A 76 2.57 14.05 12.89
N HIS A 77 2.46 14.34 14.18
CA HIS A 77 2.51 13.33 15.23
C HIS A 77 1.09 12.98 15.69
N VAL A 78 0.92 11.81 16.30
CA VAL A 78 -0.37 11.46 16.91
C VAL A 78 -0.62 12.42 18.09
N PRO A 79 -1.75 13.15 18.10
CA PRO A 79 -2.11 14.06 19.19
C PRO A 79 -2.41 13.33 20.50
#